data_AF-A0A7K1ZGE8-F1
#
_entry.id   AF-A0A7K1ZGE8-F1
#
_cell.length_a   1.000
_cell.length_b   1.000
_cell.length_c   1.000
_cell.angle_alpha   90.00
_cell.angle_beta   90.00
_cell.angle_gamma   90.00
#
_symmetry.space_group_name_H-M   'P 1'
#
loop_
_entity.id
_entity.type
_entity.pdbx_description
1 polymer ?
#
loop_
_entity_poly.entity_id
_entity_poly.type
_entity_poly.pdbx_seq_one_letter_code
_entity_poly.pdbx_strand_id
1 'polypeptide(L)'
;MLPVFQRGRTPALRRLHAVGPGTRNEQRCALDDRDALRRPPLMRGDKTHPEGDFTVALQHPSCKLPADRCRRVLTHVLSAEGVTARHLVLVVAGRETVQDLHRRYRACDEPTDVLAFDYHPEEEKAGKRVVDGEIYIDFDTARERCREFGVDAEEEAMRYAIHGLLHLIGYLDKTPAEKAKMHALEDRYLHATRHSSS
;
A
#
# COMPACT_ATOMS: atom_id res chain seq x y z
N MET A 1 -35.73 11.11 73.68
CA MET A 1 -36.35 12.38 73.22
C MET A 1 -35.60 12.80 71.96
N LEU A 2 -36.23 12.66 70.79
CA LEU A 2 -35.70 13.08 69.47
C LEU A 2 -35.71 14.63 69.36
N PRO A 3 -34.87 15.22 68.49
CA PRO A 3 -35.29 15.58 67.12
C PRO A 3 -34.17 15.28 66.07
N VAL A 4 -34.39 14.78 64.84
CA VAL A 4 -35.06 15.26 63.60
C VAL A 4 -34.50 16.58 63.01
N PHE A 5 -34.33 16.57 61.67
CA PHE A 5 -34.08 17.66 60.68
C PHE A 5 -32.62 18.00 60.32
N GLN A 6 -32.24 18.30 59.07
CA GLN A 6 -32.69 17.93 57.71
C GLN A 6 -31.53 18.32 56.76
N ARG A 7 -31.52 17.74 55.57
CA ARG A 7 -30.50 17.91 54.53
C ARG A 7 -30.56 19.31 53.89
N GLY A 8 -29.44 20.03 53.89
CA GLY A 8 -29.22 21.23 53.09
C GLY A 8 -28.21 20.96 51.97
N ARG A 9 -28.69 20.98 50.71
CA ARG A 9 -27.89 20.93 49.48
C ARG A 9 -27.15 22.26 49.29
N THR A 10 -25.85 22.22 49.03
CA THR A 10 -25.09 23.35 48.47
C THR A 10 -25.10 23.30 46.93
N PRO A 11 -25.14 24.45 46.23
CA PRO A 11 -25.22 24.49 44.78
C PRO A 11 -23.86 24.29 44.11
N ALA A 12 -23.86 23.50 43.04
CA ALA A 12 -22.70 23.23 42.20
C ALA A 12 -22.19 24.50 41.50
N LEU A 13 -20.88 24.75 41.63
CA LEU A 13 -20.17 25.77 40.88
C LEU A 13 -20.13 25.38 39.40
N ARG A 14 -20.71 26.24 38.55
CA ARG A 14 -20.75 26.11 37.10
C ARG A 14 -19.32 26.31 36.55
N ARG A 15 -18.64 25.22 36.16
CA ARG A 15 -17.43 25.31 35.32
C ARG A 15 -17.82 25.42 33.85
N LEU A 16 -17.36 26.49 33.23
CA LEU A 16 -17.36 26.71 31.79
C LEU A 16 -16.58 25.57 31.12
N HIS A 17 -17.24 24.81 30.24
CA HIS A 17 -16.56 23.92 29.30
C HIS A 17 -15.89 24.78 28.24
N ALA A 18 -14.57 24.87 28.29
CA ALA A 18 -13.77 25.20 27.11
C ALA A 18 -13.86 24.00 26.15
N VAL A 19 -14.52 24.20 25.01
CA VAL A 19 -14.49 23.27 23.89
C VAL A 19 -13.12 23.41 23.23
N GLY A 20 -12.23 22.45 23.49
CA GLY A 20 -10.97 22.31 22.75
C GLY A 20 -11.25 21.79 21.34
N PRO A 21 -10.48 22.22 20.32
CA PRO A 21 -10.67 21.76 18.96
C PRO A 21 -10.00 20.40 18.75
N GLY A 22 -10.70 19.50 18.06
CA GLY A 22 -10.06 18.51 17.19
C GLY A 22 -9.82 17.13 17.77
N THR A 23 -10.87 16.35 18.01
CA THR A 23 -10.80 14.93 17.69
C THR A 23 -11.25 14.79 16.24
N ARG A 24 -10.27 14.77 15.32
CA ARG A 24 -10.48 14.34 13.94
C ARG A 24 -11.08 12.94 14.02
N ASN A 25 -12.33 12.83 13.58
CA ASN A 25 -13.12 11.62 13.66
C ASN A 25 -12.38 10.49 12.92
N GLU A 26 -11.97 9.47 13.67
CA GLU A 26 -11.32 8.24 13.22
C GLU A 26 -12.29 7.37 12.42
N GLN A 27 -12.81 7.89 11.31
CA GLN A 27 -13.48 7.07 10.30
C GLN A 27 -12.42 6.30 9.53
N ARG A 28 -12.03 5.19 10.18
CA ARG A 28 -11.27 4.07 9.64
C ARG A 28 -11.70 3.83 8.19
N CYS A 29 -10.76 3.95 7.24
CA CYS A 29 -10.82 3.23 5.97
C CYS A 29 -10.76 1.72 6.29
N ALA A 30 -11.81 1.19 6.91
CA ALA A 30 -12.04 -0.23 7.09
C ALA A 30 -12.74 -0.73 5.84
N LEU A 31 -12.04 -0.66 4.72
CA LEU A 31 -12.36 -1.49 3.58
C LEU A 31 -11.40 -2.66 3.69
N ASP A 32 -11.97 -3.81 4.04
CA ASP A 32 -11.26 -5.08 4.03
C ASP A 32 -10.44 -5.16 2.73
N ASP A 33 -9.13 -5.39 2.83
CA ASP A 33 -8.27 -5.68 1.66
C ASP A 33 -8.79 -6.86 0.82
N ARG A 34 -9.78 -7.59 1.36
CA ARG A 34 -10.52 -8.68 0.70
C ARG A 34 -11.49 -8.21 -0.39
N ASP A 35 -11.81 -6.92 -0.46
CA ASP A 35 -12.74 -6.36 -1.44
C ASP A 35 -11.95 -5.66 -2.57
N ALA A 36 -11.20 -6.46 -3.33
CA ALA A 36 -10.51 -6.08 -4.56
C ALA A 36 -11.49 -5.74 -5.71
N LEU A 37 -12.59 -5.04 -5.41
CA LEU A 37 -13.64 -4.70 -6.37
C LEU A 37 -13.53 -3.25 -6.83
N ARG A 38 -12.70 -3.08 -7.87
CA ARG A 38 -13.02 -2.43 -9.16
C ARG A 38 -11.69 -2.35 -9.93
N ARG A 39 -11.68 -2.81 -11.18
CA ARG A 39 -10.45 -2.85 -11.98
C ARG A 39 -9.99 -1.42 -12.33
N PRO A 40 -8.73 -1.04 -12.05
CA PRO A 40 -8.15 0.21 -12.53
C PRO A 40 -8.18 0.29 -14.07
N PRO A 41 -8.10 1.52 -14.63
CA PRO A 41 -8.47 1.78 -16.02
C PRO A 41 -7.52 1.22 -17.07
N LEU A 42 -6.32 0.76 -16.72
CA LEU A 42 -5.37 0.24 -17.71
C LEU A 42 -5.86 -1.05 -18.40
N MET A 43 -6.84 -1.76 -17.83
CA MET A 43 -7.42 -2.96 -18.44
C MET A 43 -8.91 -2.85 -18.73
N ARG A 44 -9.29 -1.80 -19.48
CA ARG A 44 -10.57 -1.74 -20.17
C ARG A 44 -10.40 -2.06 -21.66
N GLY A 45 -9.90 -3.25 -22.01
CA GLY A 45 -10.02 -3.74 -23.38
C GLY A 45 -8.90 -4.60 -23.98
N ASP A 46 -8.40 -5.62 -23.30
CA ASP A 46 -7.87 -6.81 -23.98
C ASP A 46 -8.15 -8.04 -23.09
N LYS A 47 -8.60 -9.14 -23.68
CA LYS A 47 -9.08 -10.33 -22.97
C LYS A 47 -8.07 -11.49 -22.98
N THR A 48 -6.84 -11.27 -23.43
CA THR A 48 -5.80 -12.30 -23.42
C THR A 48 -4.43 -11.68 -23.24
N HIS A 49 -3.92 -11.64 -22.01
CA HIS A 49 -2.48 -11.50 -21.78
C HIS A 49 -1.85 -12.90 -21.89
N PRO A 50 -0.76 -13.08 -22.64
CA PRO A 50 -0.01 -14.32 -22.56
C PRO A 50 0.45 -14.54 -21.11
N GLU A 51 0.39 -15.79 -20.63
CA GLU A 51 0.90 -16.11 -19.29
C GLU A 51 2.37 -15.65 -19.16
N GLY A 52 2.67 -14.89 -18.11
CA GLY A 52 4.01 -14.34 -17.86
C GLY A 52 4.22 -12.93 -18.43
N ASP A 53 3.16 -12.24 -18.87
CA ASP A 53 3.27 -10.85 -19.31
C ASP A 53 3.60 -9.92 -18.13
N PHE A 54 4.69 -9.17 -18.28
CA PHE A 54 5.19 -8.24 -17.27
C PHE A 54 5.43 -6.90 -17.95
N THR A 55 4.64 -5.90 -17.56
CA THR A 55 4.67 -4.56 -18.15
C THR A 55 5.14 -3.54 -17.11
N VAL A 56 6.08 -2.67 -17.50
CA VAL A 56 6.49 -1.52 -16.68
C VAL A 56 6.15 -0.23 -17.42
N ALA A 57 5.25 0.56 -16.85
CA ALA A 57 4.85 1.86 -17.36
C ALA A 57 5.41 2.98 -16.46
N LEU A 58 6.47 3.66 -16.93
CA LEU A 58 7.07 4.80 -16.25
C LEU A 58 6.38 6.09 -16.72
N GLN A 59 5.28 6.46 -16.06
CA GLN A 59 4.47 7.62 -16.44
C GLN A 59 4.94 8.92 -15.76
N HIS A 60 5.64 8.81 -14.65
CA HIS A 60 6.15 9.97 -13.92
C HIS A 60 7.36 10.61 -14.62
N PRO A 61 7.34 11.91 -14.99
CA PRO A 61 8.36 12.54 -15.83
C PRO A 61 9.74 12.65 -15.18
N SER A 62 9.80 12.66 -13.84
CA SER A 62 11.09 12.70 -13.11
C SER A 62 11.61 11.32 -12.72
N CYS A 63 10.90 10.23 -13.05
CA CYS A 63 11.34 8.89 -12.68
C CYS A 63 12.43 8.40 -13.63
N LYS A 64 13.58 7.99 -13.08
CA LYS A 64 14.69 7.40 -13.84
C LYS A 64 14.89 5.91 -13.54
N LEU A 65 13.90 5.28 -12.92
CA LEU A 65 13.99 3.88 -12.53
C LEU A 65 14.03 2.99 -13.78
N PRO A 66 15.08 2.18 -14.01
CA PRO A 66 15.16 1.36 -15.22
C PRO A 66 14.12 0.24 -15.20
N ALA A 67 13.32 0.11 -16.26
CA ALA A 67 12.30 -0.93 -16.38
C ALA A 67 12.88 -2.35 -16.24
N ASP A 68 14.06 -2.60 -16.81
CA ASP A 68 14.75 -3.89 -16.68
C ASP A 68 15.14 -4.20 -15.24
N ARG A 69 15.47 -3.17 -14.45
CA ARG A 69 15.75 -3.35 -13.02
C ARG A 69 14.47 -3.78 -12.31
N CYS A 70 13.35 -3.11 -12.54
CA CYS A 70 12.05 -3.51 -11.97
C CYS A 70 11.72 -4.96 -12.30
N ARG A 71 11.84 -5.33 -13.58
CA ARG A 71 11.56 -6.69 -14.04
C ARG A 71 12.45 -7.72 -13.34
N ARG A 72 13.76 -7.48 -13.26
CA ARG A 72 14.69 -8.40 -12.58
C ARG A 72 14.35 -8.54 -11.10
N VAL A 73 14.12 -7.44 -10.39
CA VAL A 73 13.81 -7.48 -8.95
C VAL A 73 12.52 -8.22 -8.69
N LEU A 74 11.43 -7.86 -9.37
CA LEU A 74 10.13 -8.49 -9.14
C LEU A 74 10.10 -9.95 -9.59
N THR A 75 10.82 -10.32 -10.66
CA THR A 75 11.00 -11.74 -11.05
C THR A 75 11.77 -12.52 -9.98
N HIS A 76 12.78 -11.90 -9.36
CA HIS A 76 13.51 -12.52 -8.26
C HIS A 76 12.63 -12.74 -7.03
N VAL A 77 11.80 -11.76 -6.66
CA VAL A 77 10.81 -11.89 -5.57
C VAL A 77 9.85 -13.04 -5.85
N LEU A 78 9.24 -13.07 -7.04
CA LEU A 78 8.33 -14.15 -7.46
C LEU A 78 9.00 -15.53 -7.36
N SER A 79 10.23 -15.64 -7.86
CA SER A 79 10.98 -16.90 -7.82
C SER A 79 11.32 -17.33 -6.40
N ALA A 80 11.75 -16.41 -5.54
CA ALA A 80 12.11 -16.67 -4.15
C ALA A 80 10.90 -17.06 -3.29
N GLU A 81 9.73 -16.50 -3.59
CA GLU A 81 8.46 -16.84 -2.96
C GLU A 81 7.79 -18.07 -3.61
N GLY A 82 8.33 -18.64 -4.69
CA GLY A 82 7.73 -19.78 -5.38
C GLY A 82 6.34 -19.46 -5.95
N VAL A 83 6.19 -18.26 -6.52
CA VAL A 83 4.96 -17.73 -7.09
C VAL A 83 5.17 -17.46 -8.58
N THR A 84 4.17 -17.80 -9.40
CA THR A 84 4.18 -17.50 -10.84
C THR A 84 3.37 -16.24 -11.11
N ALA A 85 3.86 -15.32 -11.94
CA ALA A 85 3.02 -14.22 -12.42
C ALA A 85 2.30 -14.65 -13.70
N ARG A 86 0.97 -14.60 -13.72
CA ARG A 86 0.18 -14.70 -14.95
C ARG A 86 0.26 -13.38 -15.71
N HIS A 87 0.04 -12.28 -15.00
CA HIS A 87 0.10 -10.93 -15.55
C HIS A 87 0.44 -9.96 -14.42
N LEU A 88 1.44 -9.10 -14.64
CA LEU A 88 1.83 -8.10 -13.66
C LEU A 88 2.16 -6.77 -14.34
N VAL A 89 1.43 -5.73 -13.98
CA VAL A 89 1.71 -4.36 -14.44
C VAL A 89 2.26 -3.55 -13.29
N LEU A 90 3.41 -2.92 -13.51
CA LEU A 90 3.96 -1.91 -12.63
C LEU A 90 3.81 -0.53 -13.27
N VAL A 91 3.12 0.37 -12.59
CA VAL A 91 2.91 1.75 -13.04
C VAL A 91 3.55 2.70 -12.04
N VAL A 92 4.53 3.47 -12.49
CA VAL A 92 5.14 4.54 -11.69
C VAL A 92 4.54 5.86 -12.12
N ALA A 93 3.70 6.44 -11.27
CA ALA A 93 2.91 7.65 -11.54
C ALA A 93 3.17 8.73 -10.47
N GLY A 94 2.46 9.85 -10.60
CA GLY A 94 2.49 10.93 -9.59
C GLY A 94 1.36 10.80 -8.57
N ARG A 95 1.47 11.59 -7.50
CA ARG A 95 0.53 11.59 -6.37
C ARG A 95 -0.92 11.77 -6.80
N GLU A 96 -1.19 12.69 -7.73
CA GLU A 96 -2.56 12.96 -8.19
C GLU A 96 -3.21 11.72 -8.80
N THR A 97 -2.47 10.95 -9.60
CA THR A 97 -2.95 9.71 -10.20
C THR A 97 -3.23 8.65 -9.15
N VAL A 98 -2.29 8.44 -8.23
CA VAL A 98 -2.44 7.40 -7.19
C VAL A 98 -3.57 7.74 -6.22
N GLN A 99 -3.71 9.00 -5.81
CA GLN A 99 -4.79 9.44 -4.93
C GLN A 99 -6.17 9.35 -5.60
N ASP A 100 -6.27 9.68 -6.89
CA ASP A 100 -7.51 9.48 -7.65
C ASP A 100 -7.90 8.00 -7.72
N LEU A 101 -6.92 7.10 -7.93
CA LEU A 101 -7.16 5.66 -7.87
C LEU A 101 -7.58 5.22 -6.47
N HIS A 102 -6.91 5.68 -5.42
CA HIS A 102 -7.23 5.32 -4.03
C HIS A 102 -8.68 5.68 -3.70
N ARG A 103 -9.10 6.90 -4.06
CA ARG A 103 -10.47 7.38 -3.88
C ARG A 103 -11.49 6.57 -4.69
N ARG A 104 -11.20 6.26 -5.96
CA ARG A 104 -12.15 5.56 -6.84
C ARG A 104 -12.33 4.09 -6.52
N TYR A 105 -11.27 3.44 -6.06
CA TYR A 105 -11.17 1.98 -6.01
C TYR A 105 -11.08 1.42 -4.59
N ARG A 106 -10.62 2.22 -3.62
CA ARG A 106 -10.59 1.86 -2.20
C ARG A 106 -11.44 2.79 -1.34
N ALA A 107 -12.26 3.66 -1.95
CA ALA A 107 -13.09 4.67 -1.29
C ALA A 107 -12.38 5.40 -0.12
N CYS A 108 -11.07 5.60 -0.26
CA CYS A 108 -10.20 6.22 0.72
C CYS A 108 -9.49 7.37 0.02
N ASP A 109 -9.70 8.59 0.51
CA ASP A 109 -9.14 9.82 -0.07
C ASP A 109 -7.93 10.30 0.73
N GLU A 110 -7.09 9.36 1.13
CA GLU A 110 -5.83 9.63 1.82
C GLU A 110 -4.65 9.37 0.87
N PRO A 111 -3.57 10.16 0.92
CA PRO A 111 -2.36 9.85 0.18
C PRO A 111 -1.80 8.48 0.58
N THR A 112 -1.37 7.71 -0.41
CA THR A 112 -0.67 6.43 -0.21
C THR A 112 0.54 6.37 -1.14
N ASP A 113 1.59 5.69 -0.70
CA ASP A 113 2.83 5.49 -1.46
C ASP A 113 2.67 4.44 -2.56
N VAL A 114 1.87 3.40 -2.30
CA VAL A 114 1.61 2.32 -3.25
C VAL A 114 0.16 1.83 -3.17
N LEU A 115 -0.35 1.35 -4.30
CA LEU A 115 -1.60 0.60 -4.42
C LEU A 115 -1.35 -0.68 -5.18
N ALA A 116 -1.88 -1.78 -4.67
CA ALA A 116 -1.92 -3.07 -5.34
C ALA A 116 -3.37 -3.47 -5.65
N PHE A 117 -3.60 -3.95 -6.87
CA PHE A 117 -4.89 -4.45 -7.34
C PHE A 117 -4.72 -5.89 -7.80
N ASP A 118 -5.28 -6.82 -7.03
CA ASP A 118 -5.36 -8.24 -7.39
C ASP A 118 -6.64 -8.51 -8.21
N TYR A 119 -6.50 -9.15 -9.36
CA TYR A 119 -7.60 -9.50 -10.26
C TYR A 119 -8.25 -10.84 -9.94
N HIS A 120 -7.55 -11.71 -9.21
CA HIS A 120 -7.98 -13.08 -8.91
C HIS A 120 -7.71 -13.47 -7.44
N PRO A 121 -8.22 -12.71 -6.46
CA PRO A 121 -7.99 -12.97 -5.04
C PRO A 121 -8.57 -14.32 -4.56
N GLU A 122 -9.47 -14.93 -5.33
CA GLU A 122 -9.96 -16.29 -5.09
C GLU A 122 -8.93 -17.38 -5.39
N GLU A 123 -7.98 -17.15 -6.30
CA GLU A 123 -6.96 -18.14 -6.65
C GLU A 123 -5.95 -18.33 -5.51
N GLU A 124 -5.55 -17.23 -4.86
CA GLU A 124 -4.74 -17.26 -3.64
C GLU A 124 -5.45 -18.05 -2.53
N LYS A 125 -6.74 -17.78 -2.29
CA LYS A 125 -7.57 -18.49 -1.29
C LYS A 125 -7.72 -19.98 -1.59
N ALA A 126 -7.67 -20.36 -2.86
CA ALA A 126 -7.66 -21.75 -3.31
C ALA A 126 -6.28 -22.42 -3.18
N GLY A 127 -5.28 -21.72 -2.63
CA GLY A 127 -3.91 -22.20 -2.45
C GLY A 127 -3.07 -22.14 -3.72
N LYS A 128 -3.54 -21.48 -4.79
CA LYS A 128 -2.72 -21.25 -5.98
C LYS A 128 -1.71 -20.15 -5.71
N ARG A 129 -0.49 -20.34 -6.18
CA ARG A 129 0.62 -19.39 -6.05
C ARG A 129 0.77 -18.63 -7.36
N VAL A 130 -0.27 -17.89 -7.74
CA VAL A 130 -0.30 -17.14 -9.00
C VAL A 130 -0.67 -15.69 -8.73
N VAL A 131 0.11 -14.75 -9.27
CA VAL A 131 -0.17 -13.30 -9.23
C VAL A 131 -0.78 -12.87 -10.55
N ASP A 132 -1.90 -12.16 -10.48
CA ASP A 132 -2.54 -11.49 -11.62
C ASP A 132 -3.05 -10.12 -11.16
N GLY A 133 -2.36 -9.04 -11.55
CA GLY A 133 -2.71 -7.74 -11.02
C GLY A 133 -1.83 -6.57 -11.44
N GLU A 134 -2.08 -5.43 -10.80
CA GLU A 134 -1.39 -4.17 -11.06
C GLU A 134 -0.89 -3.51 -9.78
N ILE A 135 0.27 -2.86 -9.87
CA ILE A 135 0.89 -2.08 -8.81
C ILE A 135 1.08 -0.66 -9.29
N TYR A 136 0.57 0.31 -8.53
CA TYR A 136 0.73 1.74 -8.78
C TYR A 136 1.58 2.37 -7.69
N ILE A 137 2.60 3.12 -8.09
CA ILE A 137 3.55 3.77 -7.18
C ILE A 137 3.43 5.28 -7.30
N ASP A 138 3.33 5.96 -6.15
CA ASP A 138 3.46 7.41 -6.04
C ASP A 138 4.95 7.79 -5.96
N PHE A 139 5.50 8.20 -7.09
CA PHE A 139 6.90 8.62 -7.18
C PHE A 139 7.16 9.96 -6.48
N ASP A 140 6.16 10.82 -6.33
CA ASP A 140 6.35 12.09 -5.59
C ASP A 140 6.59 11.80 -4.11
N THR A 141 5.83 10.87 -3.54
CA THR A 141 6.07 10.39 -2.17
C THR A 141 7.44 9.74 -2.03
N ALA A 142 7.90 8.95 -3.01
CA ALA A 142 9.25 8.39 -3.00
C ALA A 142 10.33 9.49 -2.96
N ARG A 143 10.17 10.57 -3.73
CA ARG A 143 11.11 11.71 -3.75
C ARG A 143 11.11 12.53 -2.46
N GLU A 144 9.98 12.61 -1.78
CA GLU A 144 9.89 13.28 -0.48
C GLU A 144 10.58 12.46 0.60
N ARG A 145 10.32 11.14 0.63
CA ARG A 145 10.83 10.22 1.66
C ARG A 145 12.28 9.82 1.48
N CYS A 146 12.81 9.84 0.25
CA CYS A 146 14.19 9.44 0.00
C CYS A 146 15.21 10.24 0.84
N ARG A 147 14.92 11.52 1.14
CA ARG A 147 15.75 12.38 2.00
C ARG A 147 15.72 11.97 3.47
N GLU A 148 14.59 11.46 3.95
CA GLU A 148 14.44 11.00 5.33
C GLU A 148 15.27 9.75 5.58
N PHE A 149 15.33 8.86 4.58
CA PHE A 149 16.06 7.59 4.67
C PHE A 149 17.48 7.63 4.10
N GLY A 150 17.90 8.76 3.50
CA GLY A 150 19.23 8.91 2.91
C GLY A 150 19.47 7.98 1.71
N VAL A 151 18.41 7.67 0.96
CA VAL A 151 18.44 6.81 -0.25
C VAL A 151 18.05 7.61 -1.49
N ASP A 152 18.24 7.03 -2.67
CA ASP A 152 17.75 7.61 -3.92
C ASP A 152 16.24 7.39 -4.08
N ALA A 153 15.56 8.31 -4.78
CA ALA A 153 14.12 8.19 -5.02
C ALA A 153 13.75 6.93 -5.81
N GLU A 154 14.62 6.51 -6.73
CA GLU A 154 14.47 5.26 -7.49
C GLU A 154 14.66 4.02 -6.61
N GLU A 155 15.45 4.11 -5.54
CA GLU A 155 15.60 3.02 -4.58
C GLU A 155 14.35 2.88 -3.72
N GLU A 156 13.80 4.01 -3.25
CA GLU A 156 12.54 4.03 -2.51
C GLU A 156 11.35 3.58 -3.38
N ALA A 157 11.30 4.01 -4.64
CA ALA A 157 10.29 3.52 -5.59
C ALA A 157 10.42 2.00 -5.84
N MET A 158 11.64 1.44 -5.83
CA MET A 158 11.82 -0.02 -5.93
C MET A 158 11.30 -0.73 -4.67
N ARG A 159 11.50 -0.14 -3.49
CA ARG A 159 10.92 -0.66 -2.24
C ARG A 159 9.40 -0.71 -2.33
N TYR A 160 8.77 0.36 -2.81
CA TYR A 160 7.32 0.39 -3.04
C TYR A 160 6.86 -0.67 -4.06
N ALA A 161 7.63 -0.93 -5.11
CA ALA A 161 7.34 -2.02 -6.06
C ALA A 161 7.38 -3.40 -5.39
N ILE A 162 8.40 -3.66 -4.57
CA ILE A 162 8.51 -4.91 -3.80
C ILE A 162 7.34 -5.02 -2.82
N HIS A 163 7.05 -3.95 -2.08
CA HIS A 163 5.95 -3.88 -1.12
C HIS A 163 4.60 -4.21 -1.78
N GLY A 164 4.28 -3.55 -2.90
CA GLY A 164 3.07 -3.82 -3.67
C GLY A 164 2.97 -5.28 -4.14
N LEU A 165 4.08 -5.87 -4.58
CA LEU A 165 4.10 -7.28 -4.97
C LEU A 165 3.93 -8.23 -3.78
N LEU A 166 4.51 -7.93 -2.62
CA LEU A 166 4.33 -8.74 -1.41
C LEU A 166 2.86 -8.77 -0.99
N HIS A 167 2.14 -7.64 -1.10
CA HIS A 167 0.68 -7.62 -0.90
C HIS A 167 -0.06 -8.52 -1.89
N LEU A 168 0.30 -8.51 -3.17
CA LEU A 168 -0.28 -9.41 -4.17
C LEU A 168 0.02 -10.89 -3.91
N ILE A 169 1.06 -11.21 -3.13
CA ILE A 169 1.42 -12.57 -2.73
C ILE A 169 0.73 -12.98 -1.40
N GLY A 170 -0.03 -12.07 -0.78
CA GLY A 170 -0.78 -12.33 0.45
C GLY A 170 -0.06 -11.94 1.74
N TYR A 171 1.06 -11.21 1.67
CA TYR A 171 1.66 -10.62 2.86
C TYR A 171 0.82 -9.44 3.35
N LEU A 172 0.62 -9.36 4.67
CA LEU A 172 -0.08 -8.26 5.33
C LEU A 172 0.92 -7.40 6.10
N ASP A 173 0.50 -6.18 6.44
CA ASP A 173 1.29 -5.20 7.19
C ASP A 173 0.43 -4.44 8.23
N LYS A 174 -0.63 -5.08 8.76
CA LYS A 174 -1.59 -4.41 9.66
C LYS A 174 -1.08 -4.32 11.09
N THR A 175 -0.39 -5.36 11.55
CA THR A 175 0.18 -5.43 12.90
C THR A 175 1.67 -5.07 12.90
N PRO A 176 2.24 -4.64 14.05
CA PRO A 176 3.68 -4.36 14.12
C PRO A 176 4.57 -5.55 13.73
N ALA A 177 4.15 -6.77 14.06
CA ALA A 177 4.90 -7.99 13.71
C ALA A 177 4.87 -8.26 12.20
N GLU A 178 3.71 -8.07 11.56
CA GLU A 178 3.54 -8.16 10.11
C GLU A 178 4.37 -7.10 9.37
N LYS A 179 4.33 -5.84 9.83
CA LYS A 179 5.18 -4.76 9.30
C LYS A 179 6.66 -5.09 9.39
N ALA A 180 7.12 -5.54 10.56
CA ALA A 180 8.53 -5.91 10.75
C ALA A 180 8.94 -7.04 9.81
N LYS A 181 8.07 -8.03 9.60
CA LYS A 181 8.31 -9.12 8.64
C LYS A 181 8.38 -8.60 7.20
N MET A 182 7.44 -7.74 6.81
CA MET A 182 7.39 -7.19 5.45
C MET A 182 8.61 -6.30 5.16
N HIS A 183 8.99 -5.41 6.07
CA HIS A 183 10.21 -4.60 5.93
C HIS A 183 11.48 -5.46 5.80
N ALA A 184 11.59 -6.55 6.56
CA ALA A 184 12.73 -7.45 6.44
C ALA A 184 12.80 -8.14 5.05
N LEU A 185 11.65 -8.45 4.45
CA LEU A 185 11.58 -9.00 3.10
C LEU A 185 11.92 -7.94 2.04
N GLU A 186 11.40 -6.72 2.19
CA GLU A 186 11.75 -5.60 1.32
C GLU A 186 13.26 -5.37 1.29
N ASP A 187 13.91 -5.27 2.46
CA ASP A 187 15.35 -5.09 2.56
C ASP A 187 16.09 -6.27 1.91
N ARG A 188 15.69 -7.50 2.23
CA ARG A 188 16.29 -8.71 1.65
C ARG A 188 16.28 -8.66 0.12
N TYR A 189 15.14 -8.38 -0.49
CA TYR A 189 14.97 -8.40 -1.94
C TYR A 189 15.63 -7.20 -2.62
N LEU A 190 15.59 -6.04 -1.98
CA LEU A 190 16.24 -4.84 -2.47
C LEU A 190 17.77 -5.00 -2.47
N HIS A 191 18.37 -5.65 -1.45
CA HIS A 191 19.81 -5.87 -1.37
C HIS A 191 20.31 -7.00 -2.29
N ALA A 192 19.55 -8.08 -2.45
CA ALA A 192 19.93 -9.23 -3.27
C ALA A 192 20.23 -8.85 -4.73
N THR A 193 19.65 -7.76 -5.22
CA THR A 193 19.68 -7.35 -6.62
C THR A 193 20.59 -6.15 -6.90
N ARG A 194 21.28 -5.60 -5.88
CA ARG A 194 22.25 -4.49 -6.03
C ARG A 194 23.54 -4.90 -6.74
N HIS A 195 23.88 -6.20 -6.75
CA HIS A 195 25.18 -6.71 -7.19
C HIS A 195 25.13 -7.47 -8.51
N SER A 196 23.96 -7.60 -9.15
CA SER A 196 23.77 -8.34 -10.40
C SER A 196 24.05 -7.48 -11.64
N SER A 197 25.21 -6.82 -11.66
CA SER A 197 25.80 -6.19 -12.85
C SER A 197 27.12 -6.89 -13.13
N SER A 198 27.07 -7.99 -13.87
CA SER A 198 28.22 -8.59 -14.56
C SER A 198 27.73 -9.30 -15.81
#